data_AF-A0A251RLQ5-F1
#
_entry.id   AF-A0A251RLQ5-F1
#
_cell.length_a   1.000
_cell.length_b   1.000
_cell.length_c   1.000
_cell.angle_alpha   90.00
_cell.angle_beta   90.00
_cell.angle_gamma   90.00
#
_symmetry.space_group_name_H-M   'P 1'
#
loop_
_entity.id
_entity.type
_entity.pdbx_description
1 polymer ?
#
loop_
_entity_poly.entity_id
_entity_poly.type
_entity_poly.pdbx_seq_one_letter_code
_entity_poly.pdbx_strand_id
1 'polypeptide(L)'
;MEAINSRNQVNIRGIRIIIFIRQAPIVESINRIFRNFNFRNGSGLLQFWACTPSNSEDMGCNLMLTDQTFMSTPDEGLQVYRRRCLENRYRFVGLETSVGNWIAGRAAQTRIADHWTIHHVLNHEDQHSIDIGGKGQLVLPVFFGQDAGNKLAGIIEFVTPVPKESYVEDFEHIHDLLENEGLKSEYLGKTIKVEYNDMIKFTLPLSAKFTDLHNKVTERFTDLEHEDFRVEYNDIEGNRLPISSDEDLRVCMAESSSKGGKFIRMYVLLNT
;
A
#
# COMPACT_ATOMS: atom_id res chain seq x y z
N MET A 1 4.34 -23.49 47.52
CA MET A 1 4.30 -22.01 47.57
C MET A 1 5.49 -21.54 46.74
N GLU A 2 5.33 -21.56 45.42
CA GLU A 2 6.39 -21.20 44.47
C GLU A 2 6.10 -19.82 43.88
N ALA A 3 7.06 -18.91 44.06
CA ALA A 3 7.07 -17.58 43.50
C ALA A 3 7.32 -17.66 41.99
N ILE A 4 6.26 -17.71 41.20
CA ILE A 4 6.34 -17.61 39.73
C ILE A 4 6.18 -16.14 39.33
N ASN A 5 7.33 -15.55 39.01
CA ASN A 5 7.54 -14.72 37.82
C ASN A 5 6.99 -13.27 37.79
N SER A 6 7.52 -12.41 38.67
CA SER A 6 7.36 -10.94 38.55
C SER A 6 8.31 -10.28 37.54
N ARG A 7 9.32 -10.98 37.01
CA ARG A 7 10.31 -10.43 36.07
C ARG A 7 9.81 -10.33 34.62
N ASN A 8 8.87 -11.20 34.20
CA ASN A 8 8.31 -11.14 32.84
C ASN A 8 7.22 -10.06 32.65
N GLN A 9 6.51 -9.66 33.71
CA GLN A 9 5.49 -8.59 33.61
C GLN A 9 6.10 -7.18 33.50
N VAL A 10 7.25 -6.95 34.14
CA VAL A 10 7.92 -5.63 34.11
C VAL A 10 8.50 -5.34 32.72
N ASN A 11 8.97 -6.37 32.01
CA ASN A 11 9.56 -6.20 30.68
C ASN A 11 8.52 -5.95 29.58
N ILE A 12 7.34 -6.59 29.64
CA ILE A 12 6.24 -6.37 28.68
C ILE A 12 5.62 -4.97 28.85
N ARG A 13 5.47 -4.49 30.10
CA ARG A 13 5.00 -3.12 30.35
C ARG A 13 6.03 -2.08 29.90
N GLY A 14 7.32 -2.30 30.15
CA GLY A 14 8.40 -1.42 29.69
C GLY A 14 8.47 -1.31 28.17
N ILE A 15 8.38 -2.44 27.45
CA ILE A 15 8.37 -2.47 25.97
C ILE A 15 7.12 -1.78 25.41
N ARG A 16 5.93 -2.04 25.97
CA ARG A 16 4.69 -1.33 25.58
C ARG A 16 4.81 0.18 25.78
N ILE A 17 5.38 0.63 26.91
CA ILE A 17 5.57 2.06 27.20
C ILE A 17 6.55 2.69 26.19
N ILE A 18 7.66 2.03 25.86
CA ILE A 18 8.64 2.55 24.89
C ILE A 18 8.07 2.61 23.46
N ILE A 19 7.28 1.61 23.04
CA ILE A 19 6.58 1.63 21.74
C ILE A 19 5.56 2.77 21.69
N PHE A 20 4.77 2.96 22.75
CA PHE A 20 3.81 4.07 22.85
C PHE A 20 4.50 5.44 22.78
N ILE A 21 5.64 5.62 23.47
CA ILE A 21 6.39 6.89 23.46
C ILE A 21 6.96 7.19 22.07
N ARG A 22 7.45 6.19 21.33
CA ARG A 22 7.97 6.40 19.96
C ARG A 22 6.86 6.64 18.92
N GLN A 23 5.65 6.15 19.15
CA GLN A 23 4.53 6.29 18.22
C GLN A 23 3.67 7.53 18.45
N ALA A 24 3.69 8.12 19.65
CA ALA A 24 2.89 9.29 19.97
C ALA A 24 3.06 10.47 18.97
N PRO A 25 4.29 10.84 18.54
CA PRO A 25 4.47 11.90 17.55
C PRO A 25 3.85 11.55 16.19
N ILE A 26 3.95 10.28 15.77
CA ILE A 26 3.41 9.82 14.48
C ILE A 26 1.88 9.84 14.52
N VAL A 27 1.28 9.32 15.59
CA VAL A 27 -0.18 9.35 15.77
C VAL A 27 -0.71 10.78 15.76
N GLU A 28 0.03 11.73 16.33
CA GLU A 28 -0.32 13.14 16.27
C GLU A 28 -0.25 13.72 14.84
N SER A 29 0.80 13.41 14.08
CA SER A 29 0.90 13.75 12.65
C SER A 29 -0.26 13.14 11.84
N ILE A 30 -0.60 11.87 12.05
CA ILE A 30 -1.75 11.25 11.38
C ILE A 30 -3.06 11.98 11.74
N ASN A 31 -3.25 12.36 13.00
CA ASN A 31 -4.43 13.13 13.40
C ASN A 31 -4.49 14.51 12.73
N ARG A 32 -3.36 15.17 12.48
CA ARG A 32 -3.31 16.42 11.71
C ARG A 32 -3.64 16.19 10.24
N ILE A 33 -3.08 15.14 9.62
CA ILE A 33 -3.40 14.72 8.25
C ILE A 33 -4.90 14.49 8.11
N PHE A 34 -5.52 13.73 9.02
CA PHE A 34 -6.95 13.44 8.95
C PHE A 34 -7.82 14.69 9.09
N ARG A 35 -7.42 15.66 9.93
CA ARG A 35 -8.14 16.95 10.06
C ARG A 35 -8.05 17.81 8.81
N ASN A 36 -6.94 17.72 8.07
CA ASN A 36 -6.71 18.50 6.86
C ASN A 36 -7.22 17.80 5.61
N PHE A 37 -7.56 16.51 5.69
CA PHE A 37 -8.11 15.76 4.57
C PHE A 37 -9.54 16.24 4.24
N ASN A 38 -9.71 16.65 3.00
CA ASN A 38 -11.01 17.02 2.42
C ASN A 38 -11.58 15.87 1.59
N PHE A 39 -12.78 15.40 1.94
CA PHE A 39 -13.52 14.37 1.20
C PHE A 39 -14.08 14.84 -0.17
N ARG A 40 -13.83 16.09 -0.60
CA ARG A 40 -14.22 16.66 -1.91
C ARG A 40 -15.70 16.46 -2.25
N ASN A 41 -16.58 16.76 -1.29
CA ASN A 41 -18.05 16.54 -1.34
C ASN A 41 -18.51 15.07 -1.39
N GLY A 42 -17.58 14.11 -1.33
CA GLY A 42 -17.88 12.69 -1.19
C GLY A 42 -18.10 12.27 0.27
N SER A 43 -18.55 11.02 0.44
CA SER A 43 -18.56 10.35 1.74
C SER A 43 -17.37 9.41 1.85
N GLY A 44 -16.80 9.30 3.05
CA GLY A 44 -15.67 8.42 3.28
C GLY A 44 -15.28 8.28 4.74
N LEU A 45 -14.48 7.26 5.00
CA LEU A 45 -13.88 6.92 6.29
C LEU A 45 -12.38 6.85 6.10
N LEU A 46 -11.64 7.67 6.84
CA LEU A 46 -10.21 7.52 7.07
C LEU A 46 -9.98 6.85 8.41
N GLN A 47 -9.16 5.81 8.46
CA GLN A 47 -8.72 5.19 9.70
C GLN A 47 -7.26 4.75 9.63
N PHE A 48 -6.60 4.66 10.78
CA PHE A 48 -5.17 4.32 10.84
C PHE A 48 -4.92 3.03 11.63
N TRP A 49 -4.26 2.09 10.99
CA TRP A 49 -3.78 0.84 11.58
C TRP A 49 -2.33 1.02 12.02
N ALA A 50 -2.10 1.27 13.31
CA ALA A 50 -0.76 1.44 13.85
C ALA A 50 0.02 0.12 13.80
N CYS A 51 1.20 0.15 13.20
CA CYS A 51 2.12 -0.98 13.15
C CYS A 51 2.93 -1.01 14.44
N THR A 52 2.77 -2.06 15.23
CA THR A 52 3.64 -2.32 16.39
C THR A 52 4.60 -3.46 16.05
N PRO A 53 5.92 -3.27 16.21
CA PRO A 53 6.89 -4.32 15.94
C PRO A 53 6.56 -5.57 16.75
N SER A 54 6.58 -6.73 16.10
CA SER A 54 6.49 -8.00 16.82
C SER A 54 7.86 -8.37 17.38
N ASN A 55 7.87 -9.00 18.55
CA ASN A 55 9.07 -9.62 19.13
C ASN A 55 9.31 -11.04 18.58
N SER A 56 8.48 -11.51 17.64
CA SER A 56 8.62 -12.81 17.01
C SER A 56 9.80 -12.85 16.04
N GLU A 57 10.37 -14.04 15.84
CA GLU A 57 11.43 -14.29 14.84
C GLU A 57 10.96 -13.99 13.40
N ASP A 58 9.64 -14.03 13.16
CA ASP A 58 9.03 -13.53 11.93
C ASP A 58 9.11 -12.00 11.87
N MET A 59 9.80 -11.47 10.85
CA MET A 59 9.96 -10.04 10.51
C MET A 59 8.62 -9.37 10.11
N GLY A 60 7.64 -9.40 11.01
CA GLY A 60 6.27 -8.92 10.84
C GLY A 60 5.89 -7.76 11.75
N CYS A 61 4.63 -7.33 11.64
CA CYS A 61 4.05 -6.32 12.51
C CYS A 61 2.66 -6.70 13.00
N ASN A 62 2.28 -6.18 14.17
CA ASN A 62 0.90 -6.20 14.61
C ASN A 62 0.23 -4.90 14.19
N LEU A 63 -0.77 -5.00 13.32
CA LEU A 63 -1.62 -3.89 12.96
C LEU A 63 -2.71 -3.74 14.02
N MET A 64 -2.69 -2.58 14.69
CA MET A 64 -3.61 -2.24 15.76
C MET A 64 -4.46 -1.05 15.35
N LEU A 65 -5.77 -1.22 15.41
CA LEU A 65 -6.73 -0.15 15.18
C LEU A 65 -7.16 0.44 16.53
N THR A 66 -6.98 1.74 16.71
CA THR A 66 -7.45 2.47 17.90
C THR A 66 -8.80 3.12 17.62
N ASP A 67 -9.50 3.55 18.65
CA ASP A 67 -10.71 4.37 18.57
C ASP A 67 -10.41 5.86 18.30
N GLN A 68 -9.15 6.28 18.39
CA GLN A 68 -8.77 7.70 18.39
C GLN A 68 -8.33 8.25 17.03
N THR A 69 -7.86 7.39 16.13
CA THR A 69 -7.24 7.83 14.86
C THR A 69 -8.13 7.45 13.69
N PHE A 70 -9.27 8.13 13.57
CA PHE A 70 -10.17 8.01 12.42
C PHE A 70 -10.95 9.32 12.17
N MET A 71 -11.42 9.49 10.95
CA MET A 71 -12.37 10.52 10.55
C MET A 71 -13.41 9.88 9.63
N SER A 72 -14.69 10.19 9.82
CA SER A 72 -15.76 9.63 8.98
C SER A 72 -16.76 10.71 8.66
N THR A 73 -17.26 10.72 7.43
CA THR A 73 -18.50 11.43 7.10
C THR A 73 -19.70 10.70 7.72
N PRO A 74 -20.85 11.37 7.88
CA PRO A 74 -22.09 10.73 8.36
C PRO A 74 -22.63 9.74 7.31
N ASP A 75 -22.22 8.47 7.42
CA ASP A 75 -22.71 7.35 6.61
C ASP A 75 -22.83 6.09 7.47
N GLU A 76 -24.03 5.49 7.51
CA GLU A 76 -24.30 4.32 8.36
C GLU A 76 -23.48 3.10 7.93
N GLY A 77 -23.30 2.90 6.62
CA GLY A 77 -22.52 1.79 6.07
C GLY A 77 -21.06 1.86 6.48
N LEU A 78 -20.46 3.05 6.46
CA LEU A 78 -19.10 3.30 6.93
C LEU A 78 -18.96 3.11 8.44
N GLN A 79 -19.95 3.54 9.23
CA GLN A 79 -19.95 3.34 10.68
C GLN A 79 -20.06 1.86 11.07
N VAL A 80 -20.89 1.09 10.36
CA VAL A 80 -21.00 -0.37 10.53
C VAL A 80 -19.67 -1.04 10.17
N TYR A 81 -19.06 -0.67 9.04
CA TYR A 81 -17.75 -1.19 8.65
C TYR A 81 -16.69 -0.91 9.72
N ARG A 82 -16.61 0.33 10.19
CA ARG A 82 -15.70 0.75 11.26
C ARG A 82 -15.85 -0.09 12.54
N ARG A 83 -17.09 -0.38 12.95
CA ARG A 83 -17.38 -1.21 14.13
C ARG A 83 -16.86 -2.64 13.96
N ARG A 84 -17.06 -3.25 12.79
CA ARG A 84 -16.50 -4.58 12.47
C ARG A 84 -14.97 -4.59 12.51
N CYS A 85 -14.32 -3.53 12.01
CA CYS A 85 -12.87 -3.40 12.15
C CYS A 85 -12.42 -3.36 13.61
N LEU A 86 -13.22 -2.79 14.53
CA LEU A 86 -12.91 -2.76 15.96
C LEU A 86 -13.10 -4.09 16.68
N GLU A 87 -14.04 -4.92 16.23
CA GLU A 87 -14.23 -6.29 16.75
C GLU A 87 -12.95 -7.11 16.56
N ASN A 88 -12.25 -6.89 15.44
CA ASN A 88 -10.95 -7.49 15.12
C ASN A 88 -9.80 -6.46 15.08
N ARG A 89 -9.73 -5.57 16.08
CA ARG A 89 -8.79 -4.45 16.14
C ARG A 89 -7.29 -4.79 16.22
N TYR A 90 -6.95 -6.06 16.33
CA TYR A 90 -5.56 -6.52 16.47
C TYR A 90 -5.34 -7.72 15.54
N ARG A 91 -4.50 -7.55 14.52
CA ARG A 91 -4.12 -8.62 13.60
C ARG A 91 -2.61 -8.62 13.39
N PHE A 92 -1.99 -9.79 13.55
CA PHE A 92 -0.59 -9.98 13.21
C PHE A 92 -0.45 -10.17 11.69
N VAL A 93 0.59 -9.55 11.14
CA VAL A 93 0.95 -9.59 9.73
C VAL A 93 2.45 -9.86 9.63
N GLY A 94 2.81 -11.15 9.59
CA GLY A 94 4.16 -11.64 9.27
C GLY A 94 4.38 -11.76 7.76
N LEU A 95 5.63 -12.01 7.33
CA LEU A 95 5.98 -12.17 5.91
C LEU A 95 5.17 -13.28 5.22
N GLU A 96 4.96 -14.40 5.91
CA GLU A 96 4.24 -15.57 5.38
C GLU A 96 2.78 -15.67 5.91
N THR A 97 2.30 -14.65 6.63
CA THR A 97 0.92 -14.66 7.13
C THR A 97 -0.05 -14.55 5.97
N SER A 98 -0.99 -15.48 5.85
CA SER A 98 -2.07 -15.34 4.87
C SER A 98 -2.99 -14.19 5.29
N VAL A 99 -2.90 -13.05 4.57
CA VAL A 99 -3.75 -11.88 4.78
C VAL A 99 -4.99 -11.87 3.87
N GLY A 100 -5.08 -12.83 2.94
CA GLY A 100 -6.21 -12.96 2.03
C GLY A 100 -6.56 -11.66 1.30
N ASN A 101 -7.85 -11.33 1.29
CA ASN A 101 -8.33 -10.11 0.66
C ASN A 101 -8.14 -8.85 1.52
N TRP A 102 -7.62 -8.95 2.74
CA TRP A 102 -7.39 -7.79 3.60
C TRP A 102 -6.28 -6.88 3.08
N ILE A 103 -6.67 -5.81 2.39
CA ILE A 103 -5.74 -4.98 1.63
C ILE A 103 -4.77 -4.21 2.53
N ALA A 104 -5.18 -3.82 3.74
CA ALA A 104 -4.28 -3.19 4.71
C ALA A 104 -3.20 -4.18 5.20
N GLY A 105 -3.56 -5.45 5.39
CA GLY A 105 -2.62 -6.52 5.68
C GLY A 105 -1.63 -6.73 4.55
N ARG A 106 -2.11 -6.77 3.30
CA ARG A 106 -1.23 -6.84 2.12
C ARG A 106 -0.28 -5.65 2.04
N ALA A 107 -0.78 -4.43 2.20
CA ALA A 107 0.04 -3.21 2.18
C ALA A 107 1.12 -3.21 3.28
N ALA A 108 0.84 -3.79 4.44
CA ALA A 108 1.84 -3.96 5.49
C ALA A 108 2.93 -4.99 5.13
N GLN A 109 2.60 -6.08 4.44
CA GLN A 109 3.57 -7.08 3.98
C GLN A 109 4.41 -6.57 2.81
N THR A 110 3.74 -6.04 1.78
CA THR A 110 4.40 -5.62 0.53
C THR A 110 5.07 -4.27 0.67
N ARG A 111 4.71 -3.49 1.70
CA ARG A 111 5.16 -2.11 1.92
C ARG A 111 4.73 -1.16 0.80
N ILE A 112 3.69 -1.51 0.05
CA ILE A 112 3.20 -0.78 -1.11
C ILE A 112 1.71 -0.45 -0.92
N ALA A 113 1.28 0.74 -1.35
CA ALA A 113 -0.14 1.12 -1.36
C ALA A 113 -0.98 0.20 -2.29
N ASP A 114 -2.26 0.00 -1.95
CA ASP A 114 -3.18 -0.88 -2.68
C ASP A 114 -4.60 -0.27 -2.70
N HIS A 115 -5.46 -0.69 -3.62
CA HIS A 115 -6.82 -0.13 -3.73
C HIS A 115 -7.84 -1.11 -4.33
N TRP A 116 -9.12 -0.82 -4.07
CA TRP A 116 -10.29 -1.52 -4.58
C TRP A 116 -11.21 -0.55 -5.30
N THR A 117 -11.07 -0.55 -6.63
CA THR A 117 -11.89 0.18 -7.59
C THR A 117 -13.07 -0.66 -8.07
N ILE A 118 -13.93 -0.08 -8.91
CA ILE A 118 -15.04 -0.78 -9.58
C ILE A 118 -14.58 -1.99 -10.41
N HIS A 119 -13.31 -2.04 -10.80
CA HIS A 119 -12.76 -3.10 -11.64
C HIS A 119 -12.14 -4.26 -10.85
N HIS A 120 -12.10 -4.16 -9.52
CA HIS A 120 -11.53 -5.22 -8.71
C HIS A 120 -12.49 -6.40 -8.59
N VAL A 121 -12.05 -7.59 -9.01
CA VAL A 121 -12.84 -8.83 -8.87
C VAL A 121 -12.66 -9.38 -7.46
N LEU A 122 -13.69 -9.28 -6.63
CA LEU A 122 -13.68 -9.86 -5.28
C LEU A 122 -13.75 -11.39 -5.35
N ASN A 123 -12.87 -12.06 -4.62
CA ASN A 123 -13.14 -13.44 -4.22
C ASN A 123 -14.13 -13.41 -3.05
N HIS A 124 -15.39 -13.75 -3.32
CA HIS A 124 -16.49 -13.67 -2.35
C HIS A 124 -16.37 -14.68 -1.19
N GLU A 125 -15.41 -15.60 -1.23
CA GLU A 125 -15.19 -16.60 -0.19
C GLU A 125 -14.38 -16.10 1.03
N ASP A 126 -13.75 -14.91 0.94
CA ASP A 126 -12.95 -14.33 2.03
C ASP A 126 -13.78 -13.45 2.98
N GLN A 127 -13.56 -13.59 4.30
CA GLN A 127 -14.29 -12.85 5.34
C GLN A 127 -14.13 -11.32 5.19
N HIS A 128 -12.97 -10.82 4.74
CA HIS A 128 -12.80 -9.39 4.53
C HIS A 128 -13.64 -8.88 3.36
N SER A 129 -13.82 -9.68 2.29
CA SER A 129 -14.74 -9.36 1.19
C SER A 129 -16.18 -9.19 1.69
N ILE A 130 -16.60 -10.01 2.65
CA ILE A 130 -17.92 -9.93 3.29
C ILE A 130 -18.03 -8.66 4.15
N ASP A 131 -16.98 -8.37 4.93
CA ASP A 131 -16.97 -7.23 5.85
C ASP A 131 -17.03 -5.90 5.09
N ILE A 132 -16.27 -5.77 3.99
CA ILE A 132 -16.24 -4.57 3.16
C ILE A 132 -17.56 -4.37 2.39
N GLY A 133 -18.15 -5.47 1.91
CA GLY A 133 -19.30 -5.44 1.01
C GLY A 133 -19.02 -4.70 -0.29
N GLY A 134 -20.00 -3.92 -0.77
CA GLY A 134 -19.87 -3.11 -1.99
C GLY A 134 -19.13 -1.78 -1.81
N LYS A 135 -18.20 -1.66 -0.86
CA LYS A 135 -17.45 -0.43 -0.59
C LYS A 135 -16.16 -0.37 -1.39
N GLY A 136 -15.68 0.84 -1.59
CA GLY A 136 -14.38 1.12 -2.15
C GLY A 136 -13.29 1.26 -1.09
N GLN A 137 -12.05 0.96 -1.44
CA GLN A 137 -10.92 1.15 -0.51
C GLN A 137 -9.66 1.65 -1.21
N LEU A 138 -8.85 2.37 -0.46
CA LEU A 138 -7.47 2.75 -0.75
C LEU A 138 -6.66 2.60 0.55
N VAL A 139 -5.49 1.98 0.49
CA VAL A 139 -4.58 1.85 1.64
C VAL A 139 -3.18 2.35 1.31
N LEU A 140 -2.58 3.06 2.26
CA LEU A 140 -1.26 3.66 2.14
C LEU A 140 -0.38 3.23 3.33
N PRO A 141 0.75 2.54 3.09
CA PRO A 141 1.73 2.30 4.14
C PRO A 141 2.43 3.61 4.52
N VAL A 142 2.41 3.94 5.80
CA VAL A 142 3.07 5.13 6.33
C VAL A 142 4.44 4.76 6.85
N PHE A 143 5.46 5.46 6.39
CA PHE A 143 6.84 5.29 6.80
C PHE A 143 7.39 6.54 7.51
N PHE A 144 8.34 6.31 8.40
CA PHE A 144 9.09 7.34 9.11
C PHE A 144 10.57 6.96 9.23
N GLY A 145 11.44 7.98 9.31
CA GLY A 145 12.90 7.84 9.36
C GLY A 145 13.61 8.47 8.15
N GLN A 146 14.94 8.63 8.25
CA GLN A 146 15.81 9.10 7.15
C GLN A 146 16.69 7.93 6.67
N ASP A 147 16.52 7.55 5.40
CA ASP A 147 17.30 6.61 4.57
C ASP A 147 17.61 5.18 5.06
N ALA A 148 17.91 4.32 4.07
CA ALA A 148 18.21 2.87 4.08
C ALA A 148 17.28 1.91 4.85
N GLY A 149 16.35 2.41 5.65
CA GLY A 149 15.48 1.58 6.49
C GLY A 149 14.25 2.31 7.01
N ASN A 150 13.49 2.94 6.10
CA ASN A 150 12.13 3.48 6.37
C ASN A 150 11.34 2.48 7.22
N LYS A 151 10.95 2.88 8.43
CA LYS A 151 10.19 2.01 9.35
C LYS A 151 8.72 2.19 9.08
N LEU A 152 7.99 1.08 8.97
CA LEU A 152 6.54 1.09 8.83
C LEU A 152 5.91 1.58 10.15
N ALA A 153 5.29 2.75 10.13
CA ALA A 153 4.49 3.30 11.22
C ALA A 153 3.10 2.67 11.31
N GLY A 154 2.54 2.30 10.17
CA GLY A 154 1.18 1.80 10.08
C GLY A 154 0.59 1.95 8.69
N ILE A 155 -0.71 1.71 8.56
CA ILE A 155 -1.45 1.81 7.30
C ILE A 155 -2.57 2.83 7.46
N ILE A 156 -2.62 3.85 6.61
CA ILE A 156 -3.82 4.67 6.43
C ILE A 156 -4.76 3.89 5.51
N GLU A 157 -6.02 3.75 5.91
CA GLU A 157 -7.08 3.17 5.10
C GLU A 157 -8.15 4.24 4.85
N PHE A 158 -8.43 4.49 3.58
CA PHE A 158 -9.52 5.32 3.10
C PHE A 158 -10.59 4.43 2.48
N VAL A 159 -11.83 4.53 2.98
CA VAL A 159 -12.97 3.71 2.55
C VAL A 159 -14.08 4.61 2.06
N THR A 160 -14.68 4.26 0.92
CA THR A 160 -15.81 4.99 0.34
C THR A 160 -17.05 4.10 0.30
N PRO A 161 -18.28 4.67 0.39
CA PRO A 161 -19.51 3.87 0.36
C PRO A 161 -19.66 3.01 -0.89
N VAL A 162 -19.14 3.49 -2.03
CA VAL A 162 -19.09 2.81 -3.32
C VAL A 162 -17.67 2.86 -3.89
N PRO A 163 -17.22 1.86 -4.66
CA PRO A 163 -15.90 1.89 -5.27
C PRO A 163 -15.83 2.99 -6.33
N LYS A 164 -14.72 3.74 -6.34
CA LYS A 164 -14.41 4.70 -7.40
C LYS A 164 -13.81 3.98 -8.62
N GLU A 165 -13.84 4.64 -9.77
CA GLU A 165 -13.08 4.23 -10.95
C GLU A 165 -11.58 4.25 -10.69
N SER A 166 -11.12 5.29 -9.99
CA SER A 166 -9.73 5.49 -9.60
C SER A 166 -9.62 6.16 -8.23
N TYR A 167 -8.53 5.85 -7.52
CA TYR A 167 -8.14 6.49 -6.26
C TYR A 167 -6.83 7.27 -6.38
N VAL A 168 -6.35 7.52 -7.61
CA VAL A 168 -5.07 8.22 -7.84
C VAL A 168 -5.08 9.58 -7.16
N GLU A 169 -6.12 10.39 -7.38
CA GLU A 169 -6.22 11.72 -6.77
C GLU A 169 -6.35 11.66 -5.24
N ASP A 170 -7.04 10.65 -4.70
CA ASP A 170 -7.15 10.47 -3.25
C ASP A 170 -5.79 10.07 -2.65
N PHE A 171 -5.04 9.23 -3.35
CA PHE A 171 -3.68 8.86 -2.96
C PHE A 171 -2.78 10.09 -2.94
N GLU A 172 -2.72 10.84 -4.05
CA GLU A 172 -1.86 12.04 -4.18
C GLU A 172 -2.18 13.03 -3.05
N HIS A 173 -3.46 13.24 -2.77
CA HIS A 173 -3.89 14.11 -1.68
C HIS A 173 -3.41 13.62 -0.30
N ILE A 174 -3.54 12.32 0.01
CA ILE A 174 -3.04 11.78 1.29
C ILE A 174 -1.50 11.82 1.32
N HIS A 175 -0.86 11.56 0.19
CA HIS A 175 0.59 11.57 0.04
C HIS A 175 1.17 12.96 0.30
N ASP A 176 0.62 14.00 -0.31
CA ASP A 176 1.04 15.39 -0.06
C ASP A 176 0.88 15.77 1.41
N LEU A 177 -0.20 15.34 2.05
CA LEU A 177 -0.41 15.56 3.50
C LEU A 177 0.62 14.81 4.35
N LEU A 178 1.03 13.61 3.95
CA LEU A 178 2.09 12.85 4.62
C LEU A 178 3.45 13.57 4.48
N GLU A 179 3.80 14.03 3.29
CA GLU A 179 5.06 14.74 3.04
C GLU A 179 5.18 16.01 3.87
N ASN A 180 4.07 16.76 4.01
CA ASN A 180 4.00 17.95 4.86
C ASN A 180 4.27 17.67 6.35
N GLU A 181 4.04 16.43 6.80
CA GLU A 181 4.33 15.96 8.15
C GLU A 181 5.69 15.23 8.26
N GLY A 182 6.50 15.24 7.21
CA GLY A 182 7.78 14.53 7.15
C GLY A 182 7.64 13.00 7.14
N LEU A 183 6.45 12.50 6.80
CA LEU A 183 6.15 11.09 6.61
C LEU A 183 6.20 10.74 5.12
N LYS A 184 6.31 9.46 4.82
CA LYS A 184 6.33 8.97 3.43
C LYS A 184 5.32 7.85 3.26
N SER A 185 4.76 7.73 2.06
CA SER A 185 4.10 6.51 1.62
C SER A 185 4.67 6.12 0.27
N GLU A 186 4.95 4.84 0.08
CA GLU A 186 5.32 4.33 -1.23
C GLU A 186 4.04 4.06 -2.02
N TYR A 187 3.88 4.77 -3.14
CA TYR A 187 2.74 4.57 -4.02
C TYR A 187 2.80 3.16 -4.65
N LEU A 188 1.62 2.66 -5.00
CA LEU A 188 1.34 1.50 -5.86
C LEU A 188 2.55 1.21 -6.74
N GLY A 189 3.15 0.03 -6.61
CA GLY A 189 4.19 -0.45 -7.51
C GLY A 189 3.55 -1.46 -8.45
N LYS A 190 3.86 -1.39 -9.74
CA LYS A 190 3.50 -2.45 -10.66
C LYS A 190 4.64 -3.44 -10.73
N THR A 191 4.32 -4.72 -10.52
CA THR A 191 5.26 -5.77 -10.90
C THR A 191 5.38 -5.73 -12.42
N ILE A 192 6.56 -5.42 -12.92
CA ILE A 192 6.90 -5.44 -14.33
C ILE A 192 7.54 -6.79 -14.63
N LYS A 193 7.07 -7.44 -15.68
CA LYS A 193 7.70 -8.61 -16.28
C LYS A 193 8.20 -8.21 -17.65
N VAL A 194 9.51 -8.13 -17.83
CA VAL A 194 10.13 -7.73 -19.09
C VAL A 194 10.68 -8.97 -19.77
N GLU A 195 10.32 -9.15 -21.04
CA GLU A 195 10.75 -10.26 -21.89
C GLU A 195 11.71 -9.75 -22.97
N TYR A 196 12.90 -10.35 -23.03
CA TYR A 196 13.92 -10.12 -24.06
C TYR A 196 14.53 -11.46 -24.50
N ASN A 197 15.73 -11.80 -24.03
CA ASN A 197 16.31 -13.14 -24.12
C ASN A 197 15.82 -14.05 -22.98
N ASP A 198 15.62 -13.44 -21.81
CA ASP A 198 15.06 -14.06 -20.60
C ASP A 198 13.91 -13.19 -20.07
N MET A 199 13.15 -13.73 -19.11
CA MET A 199 12.11 -12.98 -18.41
C MET A 199 12.62 -12.49 -17.06
N ILE A 200 12.78 -11.18 -16.91
CA ILE A 200 13.09 -10.53 -15.64
C ILE A 200 11.83 -9.98 -14.98
N LYS A 201 11.88 -9.87 -13.64
CA LYS A 201 10.78 -9.29 -12.86
C LYS A 201 11.32 -8.29 -11.85
N PHE A 202 10.66 -7.15 -11.75
CA PHE A 202 10.94 -6.14 -10.74
C PHE A 202 9.67 -5.35 -10.45
N THR A 203 9.62 -4.69 -9.29
CA THR A 203 8.54 -3.77 -8.98
C THR A 203 8.98 -2.37 -9.38
N LEU A 204 8.13 -1.68 -10.11
CA LEU A 204 8.33 -0.29 -10.49
C LEU A 204 7.26 0.56 -9.79
N PRO A 205 7.64 1.57 -8.97
CA PRO A 205 6.69 2.50 -8.39
C PRO A 205 5.82 3.16 -9.48
N LEU A 206 4.56 3.47 -9.18
CA LEU A 206 3.67 4.19 -10.11
C LEU A 206 4.18 5.62 -10.36
N SER A 207 4.98 6.18 -9.45
CA SER A 207 5.68 7.46 -9.62
C SER A 207 7.00 7.34 -10.40
N ALA A 208 7.39 6.13 -10.80
CA ALA A 208 8.62 5.92 -11.53
C ALA A 208 8.57 6.65 -12.87
N LYS A 209 9.70 7.24 -13.22
CA LYS A 209 9.92 7.84 -14.52
C LYS A 209 10.31 6.77 -15.54
N PHE A 210 10.18 7.12 -16.80
CA PHE A 210 10.68 6.32 -17.91
C PHE A 210 12.16 5.95 -17.75
N THR A 211 12.97 6.88 -17.19
CA THR A 211 14.37 6.61 -16.87
C THR A 211 14.55 5.52 -15.82
N ASP A 212 13.66 5.42 -14.83
CA ASP A 212 13.74 4.37 -13.79
C ASP A 212 13.43 2.99 -14.38
N LEU A 213 12.48 2.91 -15.31
CA LEU A 213 12.20 1.71 -16.10
C LEU A 213 13.43 1.30 -16.91
N HIS A 214 14.02 2.23 -17.68
CA HIS A 214 15.21 1.97 -18.47
C HIS A 214 16.38 1.47 -17.60
N ASN A 215 16.67 2.18 -16.51
CA ASN A 215 17.73 1.78 -15.58
C ASN A 215 17.51 0.35 -15.05
N LYS A 216 16.29 -0.02 -14.67
CA LYS A 216 15.98 -1.38 -14.20
C LYS A 216 16.13 -2.45 -15.27
N VAL A 217 15.80 -2.13 -16.52
CA VAL A 217 15.97 -3.04 -17.66
C VAL A 217 17.46 -3.24 -17.95
N THR A 218 18.23 -2.17 -18.05
CA THR A 218 19.66 -2.20 -18.35
C THR A 218 20.50 -2.81 -17.21
N GLU A 219 20.15 -2.56 -15.94
CA GLU A 219 20.77 -3.20 -14.77
C GLU A 219 20.67 -4.74 -14.82
N ARG A 220 19.67 -5.29 -15.53
CA ARG A 220 19.36 -6.72 -15.55
C ARG A 220 19.69 -7.40 -16.87
N PHE A 221 19.59 -6.67 -17.97
CA PHE A 221 20.10 -7.08 -19.27
C PHE A 221 21.34 -6.24 -19.59
N THR A 222 22.49 -6.68 -19.07
CA THR A 222 23.77 -5.96 -19.24
C THR A 222 24.15 -5.77 -20.70
N ASP A 223 23.69 -6.66 -21.57
CA ASP A 223 23.93 -6.59 -23.02
C ASP A 223 23.21 -5.40 -23.69
N LEU A 224 22.31 -4.71 -22.98
CA LEU A 224 21.61 -3.51 -23.46
C LEU A 224 22.29 -2.20 -23.05
N GLU A 225 23.39 -2.22 -22.28
CA GLU A 225 24.01 -1.00 -21.73
C GLU A 225 24.52 -0.03 -22.80
N HIS A 226 24.84 -0.53 -24.00
CA HIS A 226 25.36 0.26 -25.12
C HIS A 226 24.52 0.13 -26.39
N GLU A 227 23.35 -0.50 -26.28
CA GLU A 227 22.45 -0.73 -27.40
C GLU A 227 21.29 0.26 -27.37
N ASP A 228 20.81 0.66 -28.54
CA ASP A 228 19.57 1.42 -28.65
C ASP A 228 18.40 0.43 -28.67
N PHE A 229 17.50 0.57 -27.70
CA PHE A 229 16.36 -0.32 -27.54
C PHE A 229 15.12 0.44 -27.11
N ARG A 230 13.96 -0.15 -27.40
CA ARG A 230 12.66 0.33 -26.92
C ARG A 230 11.95 -0.72 -26.09
N VAL A 231 11.10 -0.25 -25.19
CA VAL A 231 10.22 -1.09 -24.39
C VAL A 231 8.80 -0.94 -24.89
N GLU A 232 8.12 -2.06 -25.14
CA GLU A 232 6.71 -2.10 -25.54
C GLU A 232 5.86 -2.82 -24.48
N TYR A 233 4.57 -2.51 -24.43
CA TYR A 233 3.59 -3.22 -23.60
C TYR A 233 2.32 -3.53 -24.41
N ASN A 234 1.49 -4.46 -23.93
CA ASN A 234 0.18 -4.71 -24.51
C ASN A 234 -0.88 -3.84 -23.84
N ASP A 235 -1.59 -3.04 -24.63
CA ASP A 235 -2.66 -2.16 -24.16
C ASP A 235 -3.94 -2.92 -23.74
N ILE A 236 -5.03 -2.17 -23.53
CA ILE A 236 -6.29 -2.79 -23.13
C ILE A 236 -6.90 -3.69 -24.21
N GLU A 237 -6.66 -3.40 -25.48
CA GLU A 237 -7.16 -4.09 -26.67
C GLU A 237 -6.22 -5.22 -27.13
N GLY A 238 -5.02 -5.30 -26.57
CA GLY A 238 -3.98 -6.27 -26.92
C GLY A 238 -3.02 -5.79 -27.99
N ASN A 239 -3.04 -4.51 -28.36
CA ASN A 239 -2.07 -3.91 -29.28
C ASN A 239 -0.73 -3.68 -28.56
N ARG A 240 0.38 -3.88 -29.27
CA ARG A 240 1.72 -3.53 -28.76
C ARG A 240 1.98 -2.04 -28.95
N LEU A 241 2.17 -1.33 -27.85
CA LEU A 241 2.47 0.10 -27.84
C LEU A 241 3.86 0.37 -27.23
N PRO A 242 4.65 1.29 -27.81
CA PRO A 242 5.92 1.70 -27.23
C PRO A 242 5.71 2.57 -25.98
N ILE A 243 6.62 2.43 -25.02
CA ILE A 243 6.76 3.35 -23.89
C ILE A 243 7.96 4.25 -24.21
N SER A 244 7.71 5.51 -24.50
CA SER A 244 8.74 6.47 -24.93
C SER A 244 8.87 7.69 -24.01
N SER A 245 7.99 7.80 -23.01
CA SER A 245 7.91 8.94 -22.11
C SER A 245 7.35 8.55 -20.74
N ASP A 246 7.49 9.46 -19.76
CA ASP A 246 6.87 9.34 -18.44
C ASP A 246 5.33 9.22 -18.55
N GLU A 247 4.74 9.91 -19.54
CA GLU A 247 3.29 9.87 -19.76
C GLU A 247 2.83 8.51 -20.30
N ASP A 248 3.56 7.92 -21.25
CA ASP A 248 3.25 6.57 -21.77
C ASP A 248 3.33 5.52 -20.65
N LEU A 249 4.35 5.63 -19.79
CA LEU A 249 4.52 4.73 -18.65
C LEU A 249 3.37 4.86 -17.66
N ARG A 250 2.93 6.09 -17.38
CA ARG A 250 1.79 6.37 -16.51
C ARG A 250 0.49 5.79 -17.07
N VAL A 251 0.25 5.95 -18.37
CA VAL A 251 -0.92 5.36 -19.06
C VAL A 251 -0.89 3.83 -18.97
N CYS A 252 0.22 3.21 -19.33
CA CYS A 252 0.44 1.76 -19.26
C CYS A 252 0.11 1.21 -17.85
N MET A 253 0.61 1.89 -16.82
CA MET A 253 0.38 1.49 -15.44
C MET A 253 -1.07 1.69 -14.97
N ALA A 254 -1.73 2.76 -15.41
CA ALA A 254 -3.14 3.01 -15.14
C ALA A 254 -4.03 1.94 -15.79
N GLU A 255 -3.78 1.58 -17.05
CA GLU A 255 -4.49 0.52 -17.77
C GLU A 255 -4.33 -0.85 -17.12
N SER A 256 -3.12 -1.17 -16.64
CA SER A 256 -2.90 -2.39 -15.86
C SER A 256 -3.70 -2.41 -14.55
N SER A 257 -3.85 -1.25 -13.91
CA SER A 257 -4.62 -1.10 -12.67
C SER A 257 -6.11 -1.26 -12.90
N SER A 258 -6.65 -0.69 -13.98
CA SER A 258 -8.06 -0.87 -14.35
C SER A 258 -8.40 -2.32 -14.70
N LYS A 259 -7.45 -3.11 -15.23
CA LYS A 259 -7.67 -4.55 -15.45
C LYS A 259 -7.55 -5.42 -14.19
N GLY A 260 -7.21 -4.85 -13.03
CA GLY A 260 -6.84 -5.64 -11.84
C GLY A 260 -5.59 -6.50 -12.07
N GLY A 261 -4.75 -6.13 -13.04
CA GLY A 261 -3.56 -6.88 -13.41
C GLY A 261 -2.53 -6.87 -12.29
N LYS A 262 -2.14 -8.07 -11.82
CA LYS A 262 -1.09 -8.26 -10.81
C LYS A 262 0.30 -7.82 -11.31
N PHE A 263 0.50 -7.80 -12.62
CA PHE A 263 1.75 -7.41 -13.26
C PHE A 263 1.50 -6.85 -14.66
N ILE A 264 2.45 -6.06 -15.16
CA ILE A 264 2.51 -5.60 -16.56
C ILE A 264 3.51 -6.48 -17.29
N ARG A 265 3.13 -7.01 -18.45
CA ARG A 265 4.10 -7.64 -19.36
C ARG A 265 4.62 -6.58 -20.33
N MET A 266 5.93 -6.50 -20.44
CA MET A 266 6.64 -5.63 -21.34
C MET A 266 7.64 -6.44 -22.18
N TYR A 267 8.03 -5.88 -23.32
CA TYR A 267 8.93 -6.52 -24.28
C TYR A 267 10.04 -5.54 -24.64
N VAL A 268 11.27 -6.02 -24.70
CA VAL A 268 12.40 -5.24 -25.22
C VAL A 268 12.61 -5.58 -26.68
N LEU A 269 12.82 -4.55 -27.50
CA LEU A 269 13.18 -4.66 -28.91
C LEU A 269 14.39 -3.79 -29.19
N LEU A 270 15.39 -4.35 -29.86
CA LEU A 270 16.53 -3.58 -30.37
C LEU A 270 16.07 -2.69 -31.53
N ASN A 271 16.50 -1.44 -31.52
CA ASN A 271 16.32 -0.54 -32.66
C ASN A 271 17.39 -0.90 -33.70
N THR A 272 16.99 -1.59 -34.77
CA THR A 272 17.83 -1.85 -35.94
C THR A 272 17.98 -0.64 -36.83
#